data_AF-A0A8H7PU81-F1
#
_entry.id   AF-A0A8H7PU81-F1
#
_cell.length_a   1.000
_cell.length_b   1.000
_cell.length_c   1.000
_cell.angle_alpha   90.00
_cell.angle_beta   90.00
_cell.angle_gamma   90.00
#
_symmetry.space_group_name_H-M   'P 1'
#
loop_
_entity.id
_entity.type
_entity.pdbx_description
1 polymer ?
#
loop_
_entity_poly.entity_id
_entity_poly.type
_entity_poly.pdbx_seq_one_letter_code
_entity_poly.pdbx_strand_id
1 'polypeptide(L)'
;MATVEEQPPPMSSGPVTQTLDTSSGPPPSAEQVSKVANRHMDTATYRDLVIFEERLRGNMRRLQRRKTKYEAILGLFVTLGAYFAYAVFIHPSSISLLAMFNKISLLVFVMLVFLFFWTGMYREKVVYAAKFVPHCNKALRSFNLHFNRDDNGQLSFYKKIPKPFQEGFNTYRQHYYQRKKARKAAKAAGTAKSTSSSNAGAKQNRNTSAPSDSPRIKST
;
A
#
# COMPACT_ATOMS: atom_id res chain seq x y z
N MET A 1 -39.28 -0.67 -10.03
CA MET A 1 -38.19 0.26 -10.37
C MET A 1 -36.89 -0.51 -10.25
N ALA A 2 -36.38 -1.02 -11.37
CA ALA A 2 -35.18 -1.85 -11.44
C ALA A 2 -33.96 -0.94 -11.72
N THR A 3 -32.90 -1.09 -10.94
CA THR A 3 -31.64 -0.36 -11.11
C THR A 3 -30.65 -1.26 -11.85
N VAL A 4 -30.16 -0.74 -12.97
CA VAL A 4 -29.29 -1.38 -13.95
C VAL A 4 -27.88 -1.58 -13.38
N GLU A 5 -27.40 -2.82 -13.38
CA GLU A 5 -26.04 -3.23 -13.01
C GLU A 5 -25.14 -3.14 -14.27
N GLU A 6 -24.18 -2.22 -14.27
CA GLU A 6 -23.26 -1.99 -15.39
C GLU A 6 -22.08 -2.98 -15.33
N GLN A 7 -22.13 -3.96 -16.23
CA GLN A 7 -21.14 -5.01 -16.45
C GLN A 7 -19.94 -4.45 -17.26
N PRO A 8 -18.68 -4.65 -16.84
CA PRO A 8 -17.53 -4.23 -17.64
C PRO A 8 -17.36 -5.13 -18.88
N PRO A 9 -16.86 -4.57 -20.01
CA PRO A 9 -16.96 -5.17 -21.34
C PRO A 9 -16.13 -6.44 -21.53
N PRO A 10 -16.56 -7.38 -22.41
CA PRO A 10 -15.75 -8.52 -22.79
C PRO A 10 -14.57 -8.05 -23.64
N MET A 11 -13.35 -8.22 -23.14
CA MET A 11 -12.17 -8.12 -24.00
C MET A 11 -12.11 -9.35 -24.89
N SER A 12 -12.66 -9.18 -26.09
CA SER A 12 -12.39 -9.99 -27.28
C SER A 12 -10.87 -10.03 -27.52
N SER A 13 -10.27 -11.18 -27.28
CA SER A 13 -8.97 -11.53 -27.84
C SER A 13 -9.19 -12.68 -28.81
N GLY A 14 -9.60 -12.33 -30.03
CA GLY A 14 -9.47 -13.24 -31.16
C GLY A 14 -8.00 -13.67 -31.35
N PRO A 15 -7.75 -14.79 -32.04
CA PRO A 15 -6.39 -15.18 -32.38
C PRO A 15 -5.82 -14.07 -33.28
N VAL A 16 -4.74 -13.46 -32.85
CA VAL A 16 -3.94 -12.57 -33.70
C VAL A 16 -3.36 -13.47 -34.79
N THR A 17 -4.00 -13.44 -35.96
CA THR A 17 -3.43 -13.89 -37.23
C THR A 17 -2.13 -13.12 -37.44
N GLN A 18 -1.00 -13.73 -37.06
CA GLN A 18 0.31 -13.26 -37.49
C GLN A 18 0.35 -13.44 -39.01
N THR A 19 0.36 -12.31 -39.71
CA THR A 19 0.71 -12.22 -41.12
C THR A 19 2.05 -12.91 -41.32
N LEU A 20 2.00 -14.01 -42.05
CA LEU A 20 3.14 -14.81 -42.50
C LEU A 20 3.87 -14.00 -43.59
N ASP A 21 4.66 -13.01 -43.20
CA ASP A 21 5.62 -12.40 -44.11
C ASP A 21 6.68 -13.45 -44.43
N THR A 22 6.55 -13.97 -45.65
CA THR A 22 7.45 -14.94 -46.28
C THR A 22 8.78 -14.23 -46.52
N SER A 23 9.67 -14.29 -45.53
CA SER A 23 11.10 -14.08 -45.69
C SER A 23 11.77 -15.44 -45.50
N SER A 24 12.30 -15.97 -46.59
CA SER A 24 12.95 -17.27 -46.72
C SER A 24 14.18 -17.38 -45.81
N GLY A 25 13.98 -17.91 -44.60
CA GLY A 25 15.02 -18.43 -43.72
C GLY A 25 14.81 -19.93 -43.48
N PRO A 26 15.88 -20.72 -43.23
CA PRO A 26 15.76 -22.16 -42.99
C PRO A 26 14.88 -22.42 -41.76
N PRO A 27 14.18 -23.58 -41.70
CA PRO A 27 13.23 -23.88 -40.65
C PRO A 27 13.89 -23.72 -39.27
N PRO A 28 13.23 -23.08 -38.29
CA PRO A 28 13.79 -22.90 -36.97
C PRO A 28 14.09 -24.27 -36.38
N SER A 29 15.38 -24.59 -36.23
CA SER A 29 15.85 -25.86 -35.67
C SER A 29 15.12 -26.12 -34.34
N ALA A 30 14.65 -27.35 -34.10
CA ALA A 30 13.87 -27.71 -32.91
C ALA A 30 14.49 -27.24 -31.57
N GLU A 31 15.82 -27.11 -31.55
CA GLU A 31 16.59 -26.55 -30.45
C GLU A 31 16.28 -25.07 -30.15
N GLN A 32 16.10 -24.23 -31.18
CA GLN A 32 15.72 -22.81 -31.05
C GLN A 32 14.32 -22.68 -30.45
N VAL A 33 13.37 -23.48 -30.91
CA VAL A 33 11.99 -23.50 -30.40
C VAL A 33 11.97 -23.91 -28.92
N SER A 34 12.75 -24.92 -28.54
CA SER A 34 12.86 -25.38 -27.13
C SER A 34 13.49 -24.32 -26.21
N LYS A 35 14.52 -23.60 -26.68
CA LYS A 35 15.17 -22.53 -25.91
C LYS A 35 14.26 -21.33 -25.73
N VAL A 36 13.52 -20.95 -26.77
CA VAL A 36 12.54 -19.86 -26.71
C VAL A 36 11.38 -20.22 -25.77
N ALA A 37 10.85 -21.45 -25.86
CA ALA A 37 9.82 -21.94 -24.95
C ALA A 37 10.28 -21.94 -23.48
N ASN A 38 11.49 -22.45 -23.20
CA ASN A 38 12.07 -22.42 -21.84
C ASN A 38 12.25 -21.00 -21.32
N ARG A 39 12.72 -20.06 -22.14
CA ARG A 39 12.82 -18.64 -21.75
C ARG A 39 11.48 -18.01 -21.39
N HIS A 40 10.42 -18.36 -22.14
CA HIS A 40 9.08 -17.88 -21.84
C HIS A 40 8.56 -18.45 -20.51
N MET A 41 8.80 -19.74 -20.24
CA MET A 41 8.45 -20.37 -18.96
C MET A 41 9.21 -19.77 -17.78
N ASP A 42 10.51 -19.52 -17.94
CA ASP A 42 11.33 -18.87 -16.91
C ASP A 42 10.83 -17.45 -16.63
N THR A 43 10.49 -16.69 -17.68
CA THR A 43 9.96 -15.32 -17.54
C THR A 43 8.61 -15.29 -16.82
N ALA A 44 7.70 -16.23 -17.15
CA ALA A 44 6.42 -16.37 -16.47
C ALA A 44 6.64 -16.74 -14.99
N THR A 45 7.55 -17.67 -14.72
CA THR A 45 7.91 -18.09 -13.36
C THR A 45 8.51 -16.93 -12.55
N TYR A 46 9.43 -16.16 -13.13
CA TYR A 46 10.00 -14.98 -12.47
C TYR A 46 8.94 -13.92 -12.16
N ARG A 47 8.00 -13.68 -13.09
CA ARG A 47 6.87 -12.78 -12.90
C ARG A 47 6.01 -13.22 -11.72
N ASP A 48 5.63 -14.49 -11.68
CA ASP A 48 4.78 -15.02 -10.61
C ASP A 48 5.47 -14.97 -9.26
N LEU A 49 6.78 -15.24 -9.23
CA LEU A 49 7.57 -15.19 -8.01
C LEU A 49 7.72 -13.77 -7.45
N VAL A 50 7.89 -12.77 -8.34
CA VAL A 50 7.86 -11.35 -7.95
C VAL A 50 6.47 -10.97 -7.43
N ILE A 51 5.39 -11.37 -8.11
CA ILE A 51 4.01 -11.09 -7.67
C ILE A 51 3.74 -11.71 -6.29
N PHE A 52 4.19 -12.95 -6.11
CA PHE A 52 4.08 -13.66 -4.85
C PHE A 52 4.82 -12.92 -3.72
N GLU A 53 6.05 -12.46 -3.97
CA GLU A 53 6.77 -11.61 -3.03
C GLU A 53 5.98 -10.32 -2.71
N GLU A 54 5.41 -9.66 -3.71
CA GLU A 54 4.62 -8.44 -3.50
C GLU A 54 3.38 -8.71 -2.63
N ARG A 55 2.72 -9.86 -2.80
CA ARG A 55 1.57 -10.30 -1.99
C ARG A 55 1.99 -10.59 -0.55
N LEU A 56 3.07 -11.35 -0.34
CA LEU A 56 3.61 -11.61 0.99
C LEU A 56 3.96 -10.34 1.72
N ARG A 57 4.71 -9.45 1.06
CA ARG A 57 5.11 -8.16 1.62
C ARG A 57 3.92 -7.23 1.82
N GLY A 58 2.92 -7.31 0.96
CA GLY A 58 1.64 -6.61 1.10
C GLY A 58 0.89 -7.04 2.36
N ASN A 59 0.72 -8.35 2.55
CA ASN A 59 0.06 -8.92 3.72
C ASN A 59 0.82 -8.60 5.01
N MET A 60 2.15 -8.73 5.02
CA MET A 60 2.97 -8.33 6.16
C MET A 60 2.81 -6.86 6.51
N ARG A 61 2.91 -5.95 5.52
CA ARG A 61 2.76 -4.50 5.76
C ARG A 61 1.38 -4.13 6.28
N ARG A 62 0.32 -4.75 5.76
CA ARG A 62 -1.06 -4.53 6.24
C ARG A 62 -1.17 -4.91 7.71
N LEU A 63 -0.56 -6.02 8.09
CA LEU A 63 -0.59 -6.53 9.44
C LEU A 63 0.26 -5.67 10.41
N GLN A 64 1.47 -5.28 9.99
CA GLN A 64 2.33 -4.37 10.75
C GLN A 64 1.72 -2.97 10.93
N ARG A 65 1.03 -2.42 9.92
CA ARG A 65 0.33 -1.13 10.06
C ARG A 65 -0.79 -1.20 11.09
N ARG A 66 -1.53 -2.32 11.16
CA ARG A 66 -2.53 -2.54 12.20
C ARG A 66 -1.85 -2.59 13.57
N LYS A 67 -0.80 -3.42 13.71
CA LYS A 67 0.02 -3.52 14.95
C LYS A 67 0.48 -2.14 15.44
N THR A 68 1.15 -1.37 14.58
CA THR A 68 1.76 -0.08 14.96
C THR A 68 0.70 0.92 15.44
N LYS A 69 -0.49 0.94 14.81
CA LYS A 69 -1.59 1.80 15.26
C LYS A 69 -2.05 1.44 16.68
N TYR A 70 -2.22 0.15 16.96
CA TYR A 70 -2.64 -0.30 18.29
C TYR A 70 -1.55 -0.06 19.35
N GLU A 71 -0.28 -0.32 19.02
CA GLU A 71 0.84 -0.03 19.92
C GLU A 71 0.97 1.47 20.21
N ALA A 72 0.77 2.34 19.21
CA ALA A 72 0.79 3.79 19.40
C ALA A 72 -0.37 4.28 20.28
N ILE A 73 -1.59 3.78 20.05
CA ILE A 73 -2.77 4.12 20.88
C ILE A 73 -2.57 3.63 22.32
N LEU A 74 -2.06 2.40 22.49
CA LEU A 74 -1.77 1.87 23.82
C LEU A 74 -0.69 2.69 24.53
N GLY A 75 0.41 3.00 23.84
CA GLY A 75 1.46 3.86 24.37
C GLY A 75 0.95 5.24 24.75
N LEU A 76 0.05 5.82 23.95
CA LEU A 76 -0.62 7.08 24.25
C LEU A 76 -1.44 7.00 25.55
N PHE A 77 -2.24 5.94 25.74
CA PHE A 77 -3.02 5.77 26.98
C PHE A 77 -2.14 5.56 28.21
N VAL A 78 -1.07 4.79 28.09
CA VAL A 78 -0.12 4.56 29.19
C VAL A 78 0.60 5.85 29.57
N THR A 79 1.07 6.62 28.57
CA THR A 79 1.78 7.89 28.80
C THR A 79 0.86 8.96 29.39
N LEU A 80 -0.36 9.13 28.88
CA LEU A 80 -1.37 10.02 29.46
C LEU A 80 -1.75 9.60 30.88
N GLY A 81 -1.98 8.31 31.12
CA GLY A 81 -2.28 7.80 32.45
C GLY A 81 -1.16 8.09 33.45
N ALA A 82 0.10 7.88 33.05
CA ALA A 82 1.26 8.23 33.88
C ALA A 82 1.37 9.74 34.15
N TYR A 83 1.05 10.59 33.15
CA TYR A 83 1.00 12.04 33.34
C TYR A 83 -0.09 12.44 34.35
N PHE A 84 -1.31 11.89 34.24
CA PHE A 84 -2.38 12.18 35.20
C PHE A 84 -2.04 11.65 36.60
N ALA A 85 -1.37 10.49 36.70
CA ALA A 85 -0.87 9.99 37.97
C ALA A 85 0.13 10.98 38.58
N TYR A 86 1.09 11.46 37.79
CA TYR A 86 2.05 12.47 38.23
C TYR A 86 1.36 13.75 38.69
N ALA A 87 0.40 14.26 37.92
CA ALA A 87 -0.38 15.45 38.27
C ALA A 87 -1.18 15.27 39.57
N VAL A 88 -1.74 14.08 39.82
CA VAL A 88 -2.50 13.79 41.05
C VAL A 88 -1.59 13.64 42.28
N PHE A 89 -0.45 12.97 42.15
CA PHE A 89 0.43 12.65 43.29
C PHE A 89 1.44 13.76 43.62
N ILE A 90 2.04 14.42 42.63
CA ILE A 90 3.11 15.40 42.85
C ILE A 90 2.57 16.83 42.87
N HIS A 91 1.55 17.15 42.07
CA HIS A 91 1.02 18.51 41.96
C HIS A 91 -0.48 18.58 42.36
N PRO A 92 -0.81 18.41 43.65
CA PRO A 92 -2.18 18.62 44.12
C PRO A 92 -2.60 20.07 43.88
N SER A 93 -3.49 20.30 42.90
CA SER A 93 -3.99 21.65 42.59
C SER A 93 -4.99 22.13 43.64
N SER A 94 -4.89 23.38 44.07
CA SER A 94 -5.82 23.99 45.05
C SER A 94 -7.27 24.09 44.56
N ILE A 95 -7.48 24.09 43.24
CA ILE A 95 -8.83 24.08 42.63
C ILE A 95 -9.39 22.65 42.72
N SER A 96 -10.39 22.47 43.59
CA SER A 96 -11.00 21.17 43.88
C SER A 96 -11.56 20.48 42.62
N LEU A 97 -12.20 21.21 41.70
CA LEU A 97 -12.74 20.66 40.45
C LEU A 97 -11.64 20.05 39.57
N LEU A 98 -10.53 20.76 39.36
CA LEU A 98 -9.42 20.27 38.52
C LEU A 98 -8.75 19.04 39.15
N ALA A 99 -8.63 19.02 40.47
CA ALA A 99 -8.14 17.85 41.20
C ALA A 99 -9.08 16.64 41.03
N MET A 100 -10.40 16.83 41.09
CA MET A 100 -11.39 15.77 40.87
C MET A 100 -11.36 15.28 39.41
N PHE A 101 -11.23 16.19 38.43
CA PHE A 101 -11.09 15.83 37.03
C PHE A 101 -9.86 14.94 36.80
N ASN A 102 -8.68 15.34 37.29
CA ASN A 102 -7.46 14.53 37.16
C ASN A 102 -7.59 13.13 37.79
N LYS A 103 -8.25 13.02 38.96
CA LYS A 103 -8.52 11.73 39.63
C LYS A 103 -9.48 10.84 38.83
N ILE A 104 -10.58 11.41 38.33
CA ILE A 104 -11.55 10.68 37.50
C ILE A 104 -10.89 10.25 36.18
N SER A 105 -10.18 11.16 35.51
CA SER A 105 -9.44 10.87 34.29
C SER A 105 -8.41 9.75 34.50
N LEU A 106 -7.66 9.79 35.61
CA LEU A 106 -6.73 8.72 35.98
C LEU A 106 -7.45 7.37 36.08
N LEU A 107 -8.58 7.31 36.78
CA LEU A 107 -9.38 6.08 36.93
C LEU A 107 -9.87 5.58 35.56
N VAL A 108 -10.37 6.47 34.70
CA VAL A 108 -10.81 6.12 33.34
C VAL A 108 -9.66 5.58 32.50
N PHE A 109 -8.47 6.20 32.51
CA PHE A 109 -7.31 5.71 31.76
C PHE A 109 -6.81 4.35 32.26
N VAL A 110 -6.78 4.14 33.58
CA VAL A 110 -6.43 2.84 34.17
C VAL A 110 -7.44 1.78 33.74
N MET A 111 -8.74 2.08 33.79
CA MET A 111 -9.79 1.18 33.33
C MET A 111 -9.69 0.89 31.83
N LEU A 112 -9.38 1.88 30.98
CA LEU A 112 -9.18 1.70 29.54
C LEU A 112 -8.01 0.76 29.23
N VAL A 113 -6.88 0.94 29.91
CA VAL A 113 -5.72 0.05 29.75
C VAL A 113 -6.07 -1.36 30.18
N PHE A 114 -6.73 -1.52 31.33
CA PHE A 114 -7.17 -2.82 31.82
C PHE A 114 -8.15 -3.51 30.87
N LEU A 115 -9.17 -2.79 30.38
CA LEU A 115 -10.13 -3.33 29.41
C LEU A 115 -9.44 -3.70 28.10
N PHE A 116 -8.45 -2.94 27.66
CA PHE A 116 -7.67 -3.27 26.47
C PHE A 116 -6.89 -4.58 26.61
N PHE A 117 -6.29 -4.82 27.79
CA PHE A 117 -5.64 -6.10 28.09
C PHE A 117 -6.64 -7.25 28.27
N TRP A 118 -7.78 -7.01 28.94
CA TRP A 118 -8.83 -8.01 29.14
C TRP A 118 -9.47 -8.42 27.80
N THR A 119 -9.82 -7.46 26.95
CA THR A 119 -10.44 -7.70 25.63
C THR A 119 -9.53 -8.54 24.72
N GLY A 120 -8.25 -8.73 25.06
CA GLY A 120 -7.36 -9.64 24.35
C GLY A 120 -6.93 -9.14 22.97
N MET A 121 -7.35 -7.93 22.58
CA MET A 121 -6.98 -7.27 21.33
C MET A 121 -5.45 -7.15 21.15
N TYR A 122 -4.72 -7.01 22.26
CA TYR A 122 -3.27 -7.00 22.24
C TYR A 122 -2.68 -8.33 21.76
N ARG A 123 -3.09 -9.46 22.33
CA ARG A 123 -2.56 -10.79 21.95
C ARG A 123 -2.98 -11.15 20.54
N GLU A 124 -4.21 -10.85 20.16
CA GLU A 124 -4.73 -11.26 18.86
C GLU A 124 -4.12 -10.45 17.70
N LYS A 125 -3.92 -9.13 17.86
CA LYS A 125 -3.50 -8.27 16.75
C LYS A 125 -2.00 -7.95 16.75
N VAL A 126 -1.35 -7.86 17.91
CA VAL A 126 0.07 -7.50 18.02
C VAL A 126 0.96 -8.73 17.89
N VAL A 127 0.62 -9.83 18.57
CA VAL A 127 1.42 -11.07 18.54
C VAL A 127 1.26 -11.81 17.22
N TYR A 128 0.06 -11.78 16.61
CA TYR A 128 -0.16 -12.40 15.30
C TYR A 128 0.71 -11.73 14.20
N ALA A 129 0.92 -10.42 14.28
CA ALA A 129 1.80 -9.70 13.37
C ALA A 129 3.25 -10.18 13.44
N ALA A 130 3.76 -10.44 14.65
CA ALA A 130 5.10 -10.97 14.84
C ALA A 130 5.23 -12.43 14.35
N LYS A 131 4.15 -13.22 14.45
CA LYS A 131 4.12 -14.63 14.02
C LYS A 131 3.91 -14.83 12.52
N PHE A 132 3.56 -13.79 11.76
CA PHE A 132 3.29 -13.90 10.33
C PHE A 132 4.49 -14.45 9.53
N VAL A 133 5.69 -13.91 9.77
CA VAL A 133 6.92 -14.32 9.07
C VAL A 133 7.25 -15.80 9.32
N PRO A 134 7.38 -16.29 10.57
CA PRO A 134 7.68 -17.69 10.80
C PRO A 134 6.57 -18.63 10.30
N HIS A 135 5.29 -18.20 10.33
CA HIS A 135 4.19 -18.99 9.80
C HIS A 135 4.28 -19.14 8.26
N CYS A 136 4.57 -18.05 7.54
CA CYS A 136 4.83 -18.10 6.10
C CYS A 136 6.09 -18.91 5.76
N ASN A 137 7.16 -18.77 6.55
CA ASN A 137 8.41 -19.50 6.32
C ASN A 137 8.25 -21.01 6.46
N LYS A 138 7.31 -21.48 7.28
CA LYS A 138 6.96 -22.91 7.36
C LYS A 138 6.39 -23.43 6.04
N ALA A 139 5.49 -22.69 5.40
CA ALA A 139 4.93 -23.03 4.09
C ALA A 139 5.94 -22.83 2.95
N LEU A 140 6.77 -21.79 3.01
CA LEU A 140 7.80 -21.49 1.99
C LEU A 140 8.92 -22.55 1.94
N ARG A 141 9.13 -23.27 3.04
CA ARG A 141 10.18 -24.30 3.14
C ARG A 141 9.96 -25.46 2.18
N SER A 142 8.70 -25.87 1.91
CA SER A 142 8.42 -26.91 0.90
C SER A 142 8.81 -26.47 -0.50
N PHE A 143 8.75 -25.17 -0.78
CA PHE A 143 9.16 -24.57 -2.05
C PHE A 143 10.65 -24.22 -2.11
N ASN A 144 11.45 -24.59 -1.10
CA ASN A 144 12.85 -24.18 -0.98
C ASN A 144 13.02 -22.65 -1.08
N LEU A 145 12.08 -21.92 -0.48
CA LEU A 145 12.05 -20.46 -0.38
C LEU A 145 12.07 -20.00 1.09
N HIS A 146 12.58 -18.80 1.34
CA HIS A 146 12.58 -18.17 2.64
C HIS A 146 12.21 -16.69 2.51
N PHE A 147 11.29 -16.20 3.33
CA PHE A 147 10.90 -14.80 3.32
C PHE A 147 11.57 -14.06 4.48
N ASN A 148 12.08 -12.85 4.20
CA ASN A 148 12.71 -11.96 5.17
C ASN A 148 13.94 -12.57 5.85
N ARG A 149 14.92 -13.06 5.06
CA ARG A 149 16.17 -13.60 5.61
C ARG A 149 17.11 -12.51 6.15
N ASP A 150 17.12 -11.34 5.52
CA ASP A 150 18.00 -10.21 5.86
C ASP A 150 17.20 -8.96 6.31
N ASP A 151 16.00 -9.15 6.86
CA ASP A 151 15.07 -8.07 7.29
C ASP A 151 14.67 -7.05 6.20
N ASN A 152 15.02 -7.34 4.96
CA ASN A 152 14.75 -6.54 3.78
C ASN A 152 13.33 -6.75 3.20
N GLY A 153 12.55 -7.66 3.80
CA GLY A 153 11.22 -8.04 3.33
C GLY A 153 11.23 -8.70 1.94
N GLN A 154 12.33 -9.36 1.59
CA GLN A 154 12.55 -10.00 0.29
C GLN A 154 12.39 -11.52 0.36
N LEU A 155 12.14 -12.12 -0.80
CA LEU A 155 12.16 -13.57 -0.95
C LEU A 155 13.60 -14.02 -1.28
N SER A 156 14.09 -15.03 -0.55
CA SER A 156 15.42 -15.60 -0.70
C SER A 156 15.30 -17.10 -1.02
N PHE A 157 16.20 -17.60 -1.87
CA PHE A 157 16.24 -19.01 -2.24
C PHE A 157 17.14 -19.82 -1.31
N TYR A 158 16.81 -21.10 -1.11
CA TYR A 158 17.75 -22.06 -0.53
C TYR A 158 18.79 -22.51 -1.55
N LYS A 159 19.92 -23.04 -1.06
CA LYS A 159 21.05 -23.52 -1.88
C LYS A 159 20.69 -24.65 -2.86
N LYS A 160 19.54 -25.30 -2.68
CA LYS A 160 19.05 -26.39 -3.55
C LYS A 160 18.59 -25.92 -4.94
N ILE A 161 18.35 -24.62 -5.12
CA ILE A 161 17.89 -24.07 -6.40
C ILE A 161 19.11 -23.69 -7.24
N PRO A 162 19.16 -24.04 -8.54
CA PRO A 162 20.28 -23.74 -9.42
C PRO A 162 20.66 -22.25 -9.41
N LYS A 163 21.96 -21.96 -9.31
CA LYS A 163 22.51 -20.60 -9.38
C LYS A 163 22.07 -19.78 -10.60
N PRO A 164 22.05 -20.31 -11.84
CA PRO A 164 21.63 -19.52 -13.00
C PRO A 164 20.17 -19.04 -12.88
N PHE A 165 19.30 -19.83 -12.24
CA PHE A 165 17.92 -19.42 -11.97
C PHE A 165 17.85 -18.29 -10.93
N GLN A 166 18.67 -18.35 -9.88
CA GLN A 166 18.73 -17.29 -8.87
C GLN A 166 19.19 -15.96 -9.48
N GLU A 167 20.18 -16.01 -10.36
CA GLU A 167 20.71 -14.84 -11.07
C GLU A 167 19.69 -14.28 -12.08
N GLY A 168 19.03 -15.15 -12.85
CA GLY A 168 17.95 -14.78 -13.75
C GLY A 168 16.79 -14.07 -13.04
N PHE A 169 16.35 -14.64 -11.90
CA PHE A 169 15.32 -14.01 -11.07
C PHE A 169 15.76 -12.67 -10.49
N ASN A 170 16.99 -12.59 -9.93
CA ASN A 170 17.50 -11.35 -9.35
C ASN A 170 17.57 -10.22 -10.39
N THR A 171 18.02 -10.55 -11.60
CA THR A 171 18.07 -9.61 -12.73
C THR A 171 16.67 -9.15 -13.13
N TYR A 172 15.74 -10.08 -13.34
CA TYR A 172 14.35 -9.75 -13.66
C TYR A 172 13.71 -8.85 -12.59
N ARG A 173 13.95 -9.17 -11.32
CA ARG A 173 13.44 -8.43 -10.16
C ARG A 173 13.98 -7.01 -10.09
N GLN A 174 15.27 -6.81 -10.36
CA GLN A 174 15.85 -5.46 -10.44
C GLN A 174 15.17 -4.64 -11.53
N HIS A 175 15.01 -5.19 -12.75
CA HIS A 175 14.29 -4.53 -13.84
C HIS A 175 12.84 -4.20 -13.47
N TYR A 176 12.15 -5.13 -12.80
CA TYR A 176 10.78 -4.91 -12.34
C TYR A 176 10.68 -3.71 -11.39
N TYR A 177 11.57 -3.61 -10.40
CA TYR A 177 11.56 -2.49 -9.46
C TYR A 177 11.99 -1.16 -10.08
N GLN A 178 12.93 -1.17 -11.03
CA GLN A 178 13.29 0.02 -11.79
C GLN A 178 12.07 0.56 -12.55
N ARG A 179 11.34 -0.30 -13.27
CA ARG A 179 10.09 0.08 -13.97
C ARG A 179 9.04 0.60 -13.00
N LYS A 180 8.91 0.00 -11.83
CA LYS A 180 7.95 0.46 -10.80
C LYS A 180 8.32 1.82 -10.23
N LYS A 181 9.60 2.10 -9.98
CA LYS A 181 10.10 3.41 -9.54
C LYS A 181 9.86 4.48 -10.61
N ALA A 182 10.20 4.18 -11.87
CA ALA A 182 9.97 5.09 -12.99
C ALA A 182 8.48 5.42 -13.18
N ARG A 183 7.58 4.43 -13.11
CA ARG A 183 6.13 4.66 -13.19
C ARG A 183 5.60 5.53 -12.04
N LYS A 184 6.13 5.37 -10.82
CA LYS A 184 5.77 6.23 -9.68
C LYS A 184 6.27 7.65 -9.86
N ALA A 185 7.52 7.82 -10.32
CA ALA A 185 8.11 9.13 -10.60
C ALA A 185 7.34 9.86 -11.72
N ALA A 186 6.99 9.17 -12.80
CA ALA A 186 6.19 9.72 -13.89
C ALA A 186 4.79 10.15 -13.43
N LYS A 187 4.14 9.34 -12.57
CA LYS A 187 2.84 9.72 -11.97
C LYS A 187 2.97 10.95 -11.07
N ALA A 188 4.00 11.01 -10.22
CA ALA A 188 4.23 12.16 -9.35
C ALA A 188 4.53 13.44 -10.15
N ALA A 189 5.32 13.34 -11.23
CA ALA A 189 5.60 14.45 -12.14
C ALA A 189 4.35 14.90 -12.91
N GLY A 190 3.50 13.96 -13.33
CA GLY A 190 2.21 14.26 -13.97
C GLY A 190 1.24 15.00 -13.03
N THR A 191 1.14 14.57 -11.77
CA THR A 191 0.32 15.25 -10.75
C THR A 191 0.84 16.65 -10.43
N ALA A 192 2.16 16.84 -10.34
CA ALA A 192 2.76 18.16 -10.10
C ALA A 192 2.49 19.14 -11.26
N LYS A 193 2.51 18.66 -12.51
CA LYS A 193 2.25 19.50 -13.70
C LYS A 193 0.78 19.91 -13.83
N SER A 194 -0.17 19.09 -13.36
CA SER A 194 -1.60 19.46 -13.33
C SER A 194 -1.93 20.51 -12.27
N THR A 195 -1.23 20.52 -11.12
CA THR A 195 -1.46 21.51 -10.04
C THR A 195 -0.83 22.87 -10.36
N SER A 196 0.24 22.93 -11.17
CA SER A 196 0.85 24.21 -11.59
C SER A 196 0.09 24.93 -12.72
N SER A 197 -0.77 24.24 -13.48
CA SER A 197 -1.52 24.84 -14.59
C SER A 197 -2.83 25.50 -14.18
N SER A 198 -3.36 25.22 -12.98
CA SER A 198 -4.64 25.75 -12.51
C SER A 198 -4.55 27.12 -11.83
N ASN A 199 -3.35 27.68 -11.64
CA ASN A 199 -3.15 28.96 -10.93
C ASN A 199 -2.68 30.12 -11.82
N ALA A 200 -2.59 29.94 -13.15
CA ALA A 200 -2.09 30.94 -14.09
C ALA A 200 -3.17 31.65 -14.93
N GLY A 201 -4.46 31.32 -14.75
CA GLY A 201 -5.55 31.80 -15.63
C GLY A 201 -6.50 32.86 -15.05
N ALA A 202 -6.35 33.29 -13.80
CA ALA A 202 -7.33 34.15 -13.12
C ALA A 202 -6.87 35.61 -12.99
N LYS A 203 -6.52 36.28 -14.09
CA LYS A 203 -6.27 37.74 -14.10
C LYS A 203 -6.38 38.34 -15.51
N GLN A 204 -7.57 38.33 -16.11
CA GLN A 204 -7.86 39.34 -17.12
C GLN A 204 -9.36 39.49 -17.38
N ASN A 205 -9.76 40.75 -17.52
CA ASN A 205 -11.01 41.24 -18.10
C ASN A 205 -12.15 41.57 -17.12
N ARG A 206 -12.02 42.73 -16.48
CA ARG A 206 -13.18 43.50 -15.99
C ARG A 206 -13.02 44.97 -16.42
N ASN A 207 -13.12 45.22 -17.72
CA ASN A 207 -13.23 46.57 -18.26
C ASN A 207 -14.71 46.96 -18.32
N THR A 208 -15.06 47.83 -17.39
CA THR A 208 -15.90 49.02 -17.53
C THR A 208 -16.55 49.30 -18.89
N SER A 209 -17.88 49.33 -18.91
CA SER A 209 -18.67 50.27 -19.72
C SER A 209 -20.10 50.35 -19.17
N ALA A 210 -20.41 51.44 -18.47
CA ALA A 210 -21.77 51.99 -18.45
C ALA A 210 -22.04 52.66 -19.81
N PRO A 211 -23.29 52.82 -20.28
CA PRO A 211 -24.05 54.01 -19.87
C PRO A 211 -25.60 53.90 -19.78
N SER A 212 -26.15 54.79 -18.95
CA SER A 212 -27.39 55.60 -19.00
C SER A 212 -28.78 55.06 -19.39
N ASP A 213 -29.75 55.56 -18.61
CA ASP A 213 -31.13 55.98 -18.96
C ASP A 213 -32.19 54.90 -19.24
N SER A 214 -33.45 54.97 -18.78
CA SER A 214 -34.23 55.88 -17.93
C SER A 214 -35.59 55.17 -17.63
N PRO A 215 -36.50 55.72 -16.79
CA PRO A 215 -37.53 54.97 -16.06
C PRO A 215 -38.89 54.85 -16.79
N ARG A 216 -39.68 53.82 -16.46
CA ARG A 216 -41.12 53.80 -16.81
C ARG A 216 -42.00 53.18 -15.70
N ILE A 217 -42.88 54.04 -15.23
CA ILE A 217 -44.00 53.87 -14.28
C ILE A 217 -45.13 53.01 -14.88
N LYS A 218 -45.85 52.27 -14.01
CA LYS A 218 -47.34 52.15 -13.88
C LYS A 218 -47.63 51.05 -12.83
N SER A 219 -48.19 51.35 -11.64
CA SER A 219 -49.62 51.55 -11.31
C SER A 219 -50.50 50.49 -11.98
N THR A 220 -51.19 49.58 -11.29
CA THR A 220 -52.06 49.70 -10.10
C THR A 220 -52.26 48.32 -9.51
#